data_AF-K8AEP2-F1
#
_entry.id   AF-K8AEP2-F1
#
_cell.length_a   1.000
_cell.length_b   1.000
_cell.length_c   1.000
_cell.angle_alpha   90.00
_cell.angle_beta   90.00
_cell.angle_gamma   90.00
#
_symmetry.space_group_name_H-M   'P 1'
#
loop_
_entity.id
_entity.type
_entity.pdbx_description
1 polymer ?
#
loop_
_entity_poly.entity_id
_entity_poly.type
_entity_poly.pdbx_seq_one_letter_code
_entity_poly.pdbx_strand_id
1 'polypeptide(L)'
;MPLPSSQRTAAAALHAPFFQHMRVDQNIGYVAQCQWHACAGYEGLLALLQSPHLTPDALLRETAAFFERQGEAWRDVMSQAWVGSVSGEGAER
;
A
#
# COMPACT_ATOMS: atom_id res chain seq x y z
N MET A 1 -22.01 4.85 5.54
CA MET A 1 -21.21 5.46 6.61
C MET A 1 -20.02 6.15 5.95
N PRO A 2 -19.81 7.46 6.08
CA PRO A 2 -18.61 8.08 5.53
C PRO A 2 -17.40 7.56 6.33
N LEU A 3 -16.41 7.00 5.64
CA LEU A 3 -15.23 6.38 6.24
C LEU A 3 -14.36 7.42 6.98
N PRO A 4 -13.65 7.01 8.04
CA PRO A 4 -12.97 7.93 8.94
C PRO A 4 -11.87 8.70 8.22
N SER A 5 -11.93 10.03 8.30
CA SER A 5 -10.96 10.96 7.70
C SER A 5 -9.51 10.68 8.12
N SER A 6 -9.29 10.09 9.30
CA SER A 6 -7.96 9.79 9.84
C SER A 6 -7.17 8.80 8.99
N GLN A 7 -7.77 7.69 8.53
CA GLN A 7 -7.09 6.70 7.69
C GLN A 7 -6.68 7.27 6.33
N ARG A 8 -7.55 8.11 5.74
CA ARG A 8 -7.25 8.80 4.47
C ARG A 8 -6.10 9.79 4.63
N THR A 9 -6.10 10.56 5.72
CA THR A 9 -5.01 11.48 6.04
C THR A 9 -3.70 10.73 6.27
N ALA A 10 -3.73 9.63 7.01
CA ALA A 10 -2.56 8.78 7.24
C ALA A 10 -2.04 8.18 5.92
N ALA A 11 -2.92 7.64 5.08
CA ALA A 11 -2.56 7.13 3.74
C ALA A 11 -1.93 8.22 2.86
N ALA A 12 -2.47 9.45 2.88
CA ALA A 12 -1.91 10.57 2.14
C ALA A 12 -0.51 10.97 2.65
N ALA A 13 -0.28 10.92 3.96
CA ALA A 13 1.02 11.20 4.56
C ALA A 13 2.10 10.18 4.13
N LEU A 14 1.70 8.96 3.78
CA LEU A 14 2.60 7.91 3.32
C LEU A 14 3.05 8.06 1.86
N HIS A 15 2.34 8.84 1.04
CA HIS A 15 2.61 8.95 -0.40
C HIS A 15 4.03 9.45 -0.72
N ALA A 16 4.43 10.58 -0.13
CA ALA A 16 5.76 11.16 -0.35
C ALA A 16 6.91 10.26 0.15
N PRO A 17 6.91 9.74 1.39
CA PRO A 17 7.99 8.86 1.84
C PRO A 17 8.03 7.54 1.08
N PHE A 18 6.89 7.01 0.63
CA PHE A 18 6.85 5.81 -0.21
C PHE A 18 7.54 6.04 -1.55
N PHE A 19 7.20 7.14 -2.23
CA PHE A 19 7.84 7.49 -3.50
C PHE A 19 9.34 7.73 -3.31
N GLN A 20 9.73 8.49 -2.29
CA GLN A 20 11.15 8.76 -1.99
C GLN A 20 11.92 7.45 -1.79
N HIS A 21 11.45 6.59 -0.89
CA HIS A 21 12.16 5.35 -0.57
C HIS A 21 12.24 4.40 -1.77
N MET A 22 11.10 4.15 -2.42
CA MET A 22 11.02 3.15 -3.49
C MET A 22 11.68 3.63 -4.78
N ARG A 23 11.38 4.87 -5.20
CA ARG A 23 11.79 5.38 -6.51
C ARG A 23 13.15 6.06 -6.48
N VAL A 24 13.42 6.84 -5.44
CA VAL A 24 14.59 7.73 -5.39
C VAL A 24 15.75 7.03 -4.71
N ASP A 25 15.55 6.49 -3.52
CA ASP A 25 16.65 5.93 -2.72
C ASP A 25 17.04 4.52 -3.20
N GLN A 26 16.06 3.64 -3.39
CA GLN A 26 16.31 2.24 -3.73
C GLN A 26 16.26 1.96 -5.24
N ASN A 27 15.78 2.91 -6.05
CA ASN A 27 15.61 2.80 -7.50
C ASN A 27 14.92 1.48 -7.93
N ILE A 28 13.90 1.08 -7.17
CA ILE A 28 13.22 -0.22 -7.28
C ILE A 28 12.50 -0.38 -8.61
N GLY A 29 12.03 0.69 -9.26
CA GLY A 29 11.30 0.56 -10.52
C GLY A 29 10.78 1.86 -11.12
N TYR A 30 10.11 1.79 -12.28
CA TYR A 30 9.58 2.99 -12.98
C TYR A 30 8.27 3.51 -12.39
N VAL A 31 7.48 2.61 -11.79
CA VAL A 31 6.21 2.94 -11.12
C VAL A 31 6.37 2.63 -9.64
N ALA A 32 6.14 3.63 -8.79
CA ALA A 32 6.07 3.49 -7.35
C ALA A 32 5.10 4.54 -6.80
N GLN A 33 3.92 4.10 -6.34
CA GLN A 33 2.93 4.98 -5.74
C GLN A 33 2.16 4.25 -4.64
N CYS A 34 1.74 4.97 -3.62
CA CYS A 34 0.72 4.51 -2.70
C CYS A 34 -0.34 5.59 -2.48
N GLN A 35 -1.60 5.21 -2.38
CA GLN A 35 -2.71 6.15 -2.23
C GLN A 35 -3.91 5.49 -1.56
N TRP A 36 -4.79 6.31 -0.98
CA TRP A 36 -6.12 5.83 -0.64
C TRP A 36 -6.87 5.45 -1.92
N HIS A 37 -7.51 4.30 -1.91
CA HIS A 37 -8.24 3.78 -3.06
C HIS A 37 -9.55 3.15 -2.62
N ALA A 38 -10.61 3.38 -3.41
CA ALA A 38 -11.93 2.82 -3.23
C ALA A 38 -12.30 1.97 -4.44
N CYS A 39 -12.61 0.70 -4.25
CA CYS A 39 -12.98 -0.23 -5.30
C CYS A 39 -13.98 -1.26 -4.81
N ALA A 40 -15.05 -1.51 -5.57
CA ALA A 40 -16.08 -2.51 -5.27
C ALA A 40 -16.68 -2.43 -3.84
N GLY A 41 -16.79 -1.22 -3.28
CA GLY A 41 -17.28 -1.00 -1.91
C GLY A 41 -16.24 -1.21 -0.81
N TYR A 42 -15.00 -1.56 -1.17
CA TYR A 42 -13.86 -1.61 -0.28
C TYR A 42 -13.06 -0.31 -0.40
N GLU A 43 -12.55 0.19 0.72
CA GLU A 43 -11.59 1.28 0.73
C GLU A 43 -10.37 0.88 1.55
N GLY A 44 -9.20 1.41 1.17
CA GLY A 44 -7.96 1.18 1.89
C GLY A 44 -6.77 1.82 1.20
N LEU A 45 -5.57 1.50 1.68
CA LEU A 45 -4.33 1.89 1.04
C LEU A 45 -4.01 0.92 -0.10
N LEU A 46 -3.85 1.45 -1.31
CA LEU A 46 -3.34 0.72 -2.47
C LEU A 46 -1.89 1.15 -2.73
N ALA A 47 -0.98 0.17 -2.79
CA ALA A 47 0.39 0.36 -3.26
C ALA A 47 0.55 -0.29 -4.65
N LEU A 48 1.16 0.45 -5.59
CA LEU A 48 1.43 0.00 -6.94
C LEU A 48 2.92 0.15 -7.22
N LEU A 49 3.55 -0.95 -7.61
CA LEU A 49 4.96 -1.02 -7.92
C LEU A 49 5.18 -1.82 -9.21
N GLN A 50 6.12 -1.36 -10.02
CA GLN A 50 6.61 -2.11 -11.18
C GLN A 50 8.12 -1.95 -11.27
N SER A 51 8.83 -3.07 -11.23
CA SER A 51 10.29 -3.15 -11.36
C SER A 51 10.69 -3.95 -12.60
N PRO A 52 11.74 -3.53 -13.34
CA PRO A 52 12.35 -4.34 -14.39
C PRO A 52 13.31 -5.43 -13.86
N HIS A 53 13.67 -5.41 -12.57
CA HIS A 53 14.76 -6.25 -12.03
C HIS A 53 14.38 -7.05 -10.78
N LEU A 54 13.35 -6.61 -10.04
CA LEU A 54 12.88 -7.30 -8.85
C LEU A 54 11.70 -8.22 -9.16
N THR A 55 11.70 -9.38 -8.51
CA THR A 55 10.58 -10.32 -8.58
C THR A 55 9.37 -9.78 -7.81
N PRO A 56 8.14 -10.24 -8.12
CA PRO A 56 6.94 -9.86 -7.37
C PRO A 56 7.07 -10.10 -5.85
N ASP A 57 7.65 -11.21 -5.42
CA ASP A 57 7.85 -11.49 -3.99
C ASP A 57 8.86 -10.54 -3.35
N ALA A 58 9.89 -10.13 -4.08
CA ALA A 58 10.84 -9.12 -3.59
C ALA A 58 10.15 -7.77 -3.42
N LEU A 59 9.33 -7.37 -4.40
CA LEU A 59 8.52 -6.15 -4.31
C LEU A 59 7.56 -6.19 -3.10
N LEU A 60 6.88 -7.30 -2.89
CA LEU A 60 5.97 -7.46 -1.76
C LEU A 60 6.72 -7.33 -0.42
N ARG A 61 7.88 -7.99 -0.28
CA ARG A 61 8.70 -7.91 0.94
C ARG A 61 9.20 -6.49 1.21
N GLU A 62 9.74 -5.81 0.21
CA GLU A 62 10.21 -4.42 0.36
C GLU A 62 9.06 -3.46 0.72
N THR A 63 7.89 -3.67 0.11
CA THR A 63 6.68 -2.88 0.39
C THR A 63 6.20 -3.06 1.82
N ALA A 64 6.09 -4.31 2.27
CA ALA A 64 5.68 -4.62 3.64
C ALA A 64 6.67 -4.01 4.65
N ALA A 65 7.97 -4.23 4.42
CA ALA A 65 9.02 -3.70 5.28
C ALA A 65 9.02 -2.16 5.32
N PHE A 66 8.73 -1.49 4.21
CA PHE A 66 8.58 -0.03 4.20
C PHE A 66 7.45 0.42 5.13
N PHE A 67 6.25 -0.16 5.01
CA PHE A 67 5.09 0.24 5.79
C PHE A 67 5.26 -0.03 7.28
N GLU A 68 5.83 -1.18 7.63
CA GLU A 68 6.17 -1.52 9.03
C GLU A 68 7.08 -0.47 9.68
N ARG A 69 8.00 0.13 8.91
CA ARG A 69 8.89 1.21 9.40
C ARG A 69 8.18 2.56 9.61
N GLN A 70 6.96 2.77 9.09
CA GLN A 70 6.27 4.06 9.18
C GLN A 70 5.56 4.29 10.52
N GLY A 71 5.60 3.32 11.44
CA GLY A 71 5.19 3.50 12.83
C GLY A 71 3.72 3.92 12.99
N GLU A 72 3.49 5.13 13.53
CA GLU A 72 2.15 5.64 13.81
C GLU A 72 1.27 5.79 12.56
N ALA A 73 1.81 6.33 11.46
CA ALA A 73 1.04 6.50 10.23
C ALA A 73 0.54 5.15 9.68
N TRP A 74 1.35 4.10 9.80
CA TRP A 74 0.93 2.75 9.40
C TRP A 74 -0.11 2.15 10.36
N ARG A 75 0.06 2.35 11.67
CA ARG A 75 -0.95 1.95 12.67
C ARG A 75 -2.29 2.64 12.43
N ASP A 76 -2.27 3.92 12.06
CA ASP A 76 -3.49 4.69 11.79
C ASP A 76 -4.21 4.19 10.54
N VAL A 77 -3.47 3.85 9.47
CA VAL A 77 -4.03 3.19 8.29
C VAL A 77 -4.67 1.85 8.65
N MET A 78 -4.02 1.08 9.53
CA MET A 78 -4.50 -0.25 9.95
C MET A 78 -5.52 -0.21 11.10
N SER A 79 -5.82 0.98 11.64
CA SER A 79 -6.56 1.15 12.91
C SER A 79 -8.01 0.66 12.87
N GLN A 80 -8.60 0.53 11.67
CA GLN A 80 -9.85 -0.18 11.52
C GLN A 80 -9.61 -1.50 10.81
N ALA A 81 -9.76 -2.57 11.59
CA ALA A 81 -9.75 -3.92 11.10
C ALA A 81 -10.82 -4.06 10.02
N TRP A 82 -10.39 -4.45 8.84
CA TRP A 82 -11.29 -4.98 7.84
C TRP A 82 -11.95 -6.25 8.41
N VAL A 83 -13.28 -6.26 8.48
CA VAL A 83 -14.08 -7.47 8.75
C VAL A 83 -14.51 -8.02 7.39
N GLY A 84 -13.73 -8.97 6.88
CA GLY A 84 -14.03 -9.70 5.66
C GLY A 84 -12.94 -10.71 5.36
N SER A 85 -13.19 -11.62 4.43
CA SER A 85 -12.18 -12.47 3.80
C SER A 85 -12.54 -12.49 2.32
N VAL A 86 -11.58 -12.23 1.44
CA VAL A 86 -11.72 -12.40 0.00
C VAL A 86 -10.83 -13.56 -0.32
N SER A 87 -11.41 -14.75 -0.34
CA SER A 87 -10.79 -15.89 -0.98
C SER A 87 -10.96 -15.67 -2.48
N GLY A 88 -10.00 -15.00 -3.09
CA GLY A 88 -9.89 -14.98 -4.54
C GLY A 88 -9.38 -16.34 -4.98
N GLU A 89 -10.30 -17.24 -5.36
CA GLU A 89 -9.93 -18.37 -6.20
C GLU A 89 -9.28 -17.77 -7.46
N GLY A 90 -7.98 -18.02 -7.62
CA GLY A 90 -7.26 -17.67 -8.83
C GLY A 90 -7.96 -18.33 -10.00
N ALA A 91 -8.77 -17.57 -10.73
CA ALA A 91 -9.25 -17.98 -12.02
C ALA A 91 -8.03 -18.04 -12.94
N GLU A 92 -7.44 -19.24 -13.05
CA GLU A 92 -6.60 -19.62 -14.17
C GLU A 92 -7.34 -19.23 -15.46
N ARG A 93 -6.75 -18.31 -16.22
CA ARG A 93 -7.08 -18.04 -17.61
C ARG A 93 -5.79 -17.73 -18.36
#